data_AF-A0AAW6WA14-F1
#
_entry.id   AF-A0AAW6WA14-F1
#
_cell.length_a   1.000
_cell.length_b   1.000
_cell.length_c   1.000
_cell.angle_alpha   90.00
_cell.angle_beta   90.00
_cell.angle_gamma   90.00
#
_symmetry.space_group_name_H-M   'P 1'
#
loop_
_entity.id
_entity.type
_entity.pdbx_description
1 polymer ?
#
loop_
_entity_poly.entity_id
_entity_poly.type
_entity_poly.pdbx_seq_one_letter_code
_entity_poly.pdbx_strand_id
1 'polypeptide(L)'
;MKENYDQKMEEQLKSLQGERKKLLLHSCCGPCSSSVLEYLKDYLEIDVYFYNPNITEREEYETRLEELKLFLKKIEFPMQVLEGKYEVQKDFLEKIKGLEQEPETGARCKICYALRMEEAARKAKEEGYDYFTTVLSISPMKNAAWINEIGESLEQKYGISFLHGDFKKKNRYLRSIQLSREYGMYRQEYCGCIFSKLERERKQKEREKNG
;
A
#
# COMPACT_ATOMS: atom_id res chain seq x y z
N MET A 1 -17.11 19.22 6.31
CA MET A 1 -17.14 17.84 6.85
C MET A 1 -15.94 17.09 6.32
N LYS A 2 -15.25 16.30 7.15
CA LYS A 2 -14.15 15.44 6.68
C LYS A 2 -14.75 14.26 5.91
N GLU A 3 -14.29 14.00 4.69
CA GLU A 3 -14.81 12.93 3.84
C GLU A 3 -14.59 11.55 4.49
N ASN A 4 -15.58 10.67 4.36
CA ASN A 4 -15.54 9.33 4.94
C ASN A 4 -15.23 8.28 3.86
N TYR A 5 -13.95 8.11 3.53
CA TYR A 5 -13.53 7.18 2.47
C TYR A 5 -13.87 5.71 2.72
N ASP A 6 -14.03 5.29 3.98
CA ASP A 6 -14.50 3.94 4.30
C ASP A 6 -15.96 3.74 3.89
N GLN A 7 -16.81 4.74 4.13
CA GLN A 7 -18.20 4.69 3.68
C GLN A 7 -18.29 4.76 2.15
N LYS A 8 -17.50 5.63 1.50
CA LYS A 8 -17.43 5.73 0.04
C LYS A 8 -17.01 4.40 -0.60
N MET A 9 -16.01 3.72 -0.04
CA MET A 9 -15.62 2.36 -0.44
C MET A 9 -16.79 1.38 -0.31
N GLU A 10 -17.49 1.37 0.83
CA GLU A 10 -18.63 0.47 1.05
C GLU A 10 -19.78 0.73 0.06
N GLU A 11 -20.04 1.98 -0.28
CA GLU A 11 -21.00 2.37 -1.30
C GLU A 11 -20.56 1.89 -2.70
N GLN A 12 -19.27 2.04 -3.05
CA GLN A 12 -18.71 1.50 -4.29
C GLN A 12 -18.86 -0.03 -4.36
N LEU A 13 -18.51 -0.75 -3.29
CA LEU A 13 -18.64 -2.22 -3.24
C LEU A 13 -20.11 -2.67 -3.32
N LYS A 14 -21.04 -1.96 -2.66
CA LYS A 14 -22.48 -2.25 -2.77
C LYS A 14 -23.02 -2.01 -4.18
N SER A 15 -22.49 -1.01 -4.88
CA SER A 15 -22.92 -0.66 -6.24
C SER A 15 -22.61 -1.75 -7.27
N LEU A 16 -21.71 -2.69 -6.95
CA LEU A 16 -21.38 -3.83 -7.81
C LEU A 16 -22.53 -4.83 -7.96
N GLN A 17 -23.54 -4.82 -7.07
CA GLN A 17 -24.73 -5.67 -7.14
C GLN A 17 -24.42 -7.19 -7.32
N GLY A 18 -23.28 -7.64 -6.80
CA GLY A 18 -22.84 -9.04 -6.91
C GLY A 18 -22.00 -9.36 -8.15
N GLU A 19 -21.79 -8.40 -9.06
CA GLU A 19 -20.83 -8.53 -10.16
C GLU A 19 -19.39 -8.52 -9.61
N ARG A 20 -18.64 -9.57 -9.89
CA ARG A 20 -17.23 -9.69 -9.46
C ARG A 20 -16.31 -8.99 -10.45
N LYS A 21 -16.11 -7.69 -10.25
CA LYS A 21 -15.16 -6.87 -11.01
C LYS A 21 -13.71 -7.22 -10.64
N LYS A 22 -12.78 -6.96 -11.56
CA LYS A 22 -11.34 -7.18 -11.39
C LYS A 22 -10.67 -5.96 -10.77
N LEU A 23 -9.97 -6.17 -9.66
CA LEU A 23 -9.19 -5.17 -8.94
C LEU A 23 -7.71 -5.50 -9.01
N LEU A 24 -6.90 -4.53 -9.45
CA LEU A 24 -5.46 -4.56 -9.19
C LEU A 24 -5.15 -3.85 -7.86
N LEU A 25 -4.76 -4.62 -6.84
CA LEU A 25 -4.41 -4.11 -5.53
C LEU A 25 -2.91 -3.83 -5.43
N HIS A 26 -2.51 -2.56 -5.34
CA HIS A 26 -1.13 -2.23 -5.01
C HIS A 26 -0.78 -2.65 -3.57
N SER A 27 0.33 -3.38 -3.42
CA SER A 27 0.88 -3.84 -2.14
C SER A 27 2.26 -3.29 -1.84
N CYS A 28 2.50 -2.99 -0.55
CA CYS A 28 3.81 -2.62 -0.02
C CYS A 28 4.53 -3.73 0.77
N CYS A 29 3.78 -4.70 1.30
CA CYS A 29 4.23 -5.86 2.09
C CYS A 29 3.04 -6.76 2.44
N GLY A 30 3.33 -8.02 2.83
CA GLY A 30 2.33 -8.99 3.31
C GLY A 30 1.44 -8.46 4.45
N PRO A 31 2.01 -7.93 5.55
CA PRO A 31 1.23 -7.43 6.68
C PRO A 31 0.20 -6.36 6.32
N CYS A 32 0.53 -5.42 5.43
CA CYS A 32 -0.39 -4.38 4.98
C CYS A 32 -1.49 -4.92 4.05
N SER A 33 -1.18 -5.95 3.25
CA SER A 33 -2.16 -6.61 2.39
C SER A 33 -3.14 -7.50 3.14
N SER A 34 -2.74 -8.08 4.27
CA SER A 34 -3.48 -9.13 4.97
C SER A 34 -4.98 -8.86 5.18
N SER A 35 -5.35 -7.94 6.06
CA SER A 35 -6.75 -7.66 6.37
C SER A 35 -7.50 -6.93 5.24
N VAL A 36 -6.77 -6.28 4.33
CA VAL A 36 -7.36 -5.66 3.13
C VAL A 36 -7.85 -6.74 2.17
N LEU A 37 -7.02 -7.74 1.91
CA LEU A 37 -7.39 -8.90 1.10
C LEU A 37 -8.47 -9.74 1.76
N GLU A 38 -8.37 -9.99 3.08
CA GLU A 38 -9.41 -10.69 3.83
C GLU A 38 -10.79 -10.04 3.66
N TYR A 39 -10.84 -8.71 3.61
CA TYR A 39 -12.08 -7.96 3.45
C TYR A 39 -12.56 -7.87 1.99
N LEU A 40 -11.67 -7.53 1.06
CA LEU A 40 -12.06 -7.25 -0.33
C LEU A 40 -12.34 -8.52 -1.15
N LYS A 41 -11.77 -9.67 -0.78
CA LYS A 41 -11.91 -10.93 -1.53
C LYS A 41 -13.37 -11.38 -1.67
N ASP A 42 -14.25 -10.96 -0.76
CA ASP A 42 -15.66 -11.34 -0.82
C ASP A 42 -16.43 -10.56 -1.90
N TYR A 43 -15.89 -9.41 -2.34
CA TYR A 43 -16.55 -8.51 -3.29
C TYR A 43 -15.92 -8.51 -4.69
N LEU A 44 -14.62 -8.77 -4.81
CA LEU A 44 -13.84 -8.53 -6.03
C LEU A 44 -12.96 -9.73 -6.41
N GLU A 45 -12.66 -9.86 -7.70
CA GLU A 45 -11.52 -10.67 -8.16
C GLU A 45 -10.26 -9.83 -8.02
N ILE A 46 -9.28 -10.31 -7.27
CA ILE A 46 -8.12 -9.48 -6.87
C ILE A 46 -6.85 -10.12 -7.39
N ASP A 47 -6.06 -9.32 -8.10
CA ASP A 47 -4.64 -9.58 -8.30
C ASP A 47 -3.82 -8.53 -7.51
N VAL A 48 -2.65 -8.94 -7.05
CA VAL A 48 -1.79 -8.10 -6.22
C VAL A 48 -0.61 -7.60 -7.03
N TYR A 49 -0.44 -6.28 -7.07
CA TYR A 49 0.72 -5.65 -7.68
C TYR A 49 1.70 -5.19 -6.60
N PHE A 50 2.82 -5.91 -6.46
CA PHE A 50 3.89 -5.50 -5.57
C PHE A 50 4.80 -4.50 -6.27
N TYR A 51 4.68 -3.23 -5.90
CA TYR A 51 5.55 -2.18 -6.40
C TYR A 51 5.89 -1.21 -5.28
N ASN A 52 7.17 -1.18 -4.91
CA ASN A 52 7.62 -0.42 -3.76
C ASN A 52 9.03 0.14 -3.99
N PRO A 53 9.19 1.09 -4.93
CA PRO A 53 10.50 1.62 -5.32
C PRO A 53 11.18 2.40 -4.19
N ASN A 54 10.42 2.75 -3.14
CA ASN A 54 10.98 3.41 -1.97
C ASN A 54 11.73 2.46 -1.03
N ILE A 55 11.68 1.13 -1.22
CA ILE A 55 12.50 0.22 -0.43
C ILE A 55 13.94 0.31 -0.93
N THR A 56 14.78 1.03 -0.21
CA THR A 56 16.13 1.38 -0.69
C THR A 56 17.08 0.18 -0.67
N GLU A 57 16.92 -0.72 0.30
CA GLU A 57 17.76 -1.90 0.47
C GLU A 57 17.16 -3.10 -0.28
N ARG A 58 17.97 -3.73 -1.15
CA ARG A 58 17.52 -4.84 -2.00
C ARG A 58 17.01 -6.02 -1.17
N GLU A 59 17.74 -6.38 -0.13
CA GLU A 59 17.38 -7.49 0.78
C GLU A 59 16.02 -7.27 1.45
N GLU A 60 15.72 -6.03 1.85
CA GLU A 60 14.41 -5.67 2.41
C GLU A 60 13.29 -5.78 1.36
N TYR A 61 13.56 -5.40 0.11
CA TYR A 61 12.59 -5.52 -0.98
C TYR A 61 12.25 -6.98 -1.25
N GLU A 62 13.27 -7.81 -1.39
CA GLU A 62 13.16 -9.25 -1.65
C GLU A 62 12.45 -9.94 -0.48
N THR A 63 12.82 -9.64 0.77
CA THR A 63 12.16 -10.19 1.97
C THR A 63 10.67 -9.85 2.01
N ARG A 64 10.29 -8.58 1.76
CA ARG A 64 8.86 -8.18 1.78
C ARG A 64 8.04 -8.82 0.66
N LEU A 65 8.65 -8.99 -0.52
CA LEU A 65 8.03 -9.62 -1.67
C LEU A 65 7.83 -11.12 -1.45
N GLU A 66 8.85 -11.81 -0.95
CA GLU A 66 8.78 -13.23 -0.61
C GLU A 66 7.76 -13.50 0.48
N GLU A 67 7.75 -12.70 1.55
CA GLU A 67 6.76 -12.76 2.62
C GLU A 67 5.34 -12.59 2.08
N LEU A 68 5.13 -11.61 1.17
CA LEU A 68 3.83 -11.46 0.50
C LEU A 68 3.48 -12.72 -0.29
N LYS A 69 4.37 -13.22 -1.16
CA LYS A 69 4.13 -14.44 -1.95
C LYS A 69 3.81 -15.65 -1.06
N LEU A 70 4.51 -15.81 0.06
CA LEU A 70 4.26 -16.89 1.03
C LEU A 70 2.90 -16.75 1.71
N PHE A 71 2.54 -15.54 2.16
CA PHE A 71 1.22 -15.30 2.73
C PHE A 71 0.09 -15.62 1.74
N LEU A 72 0.21 -15.16 0.49
CA LEU A 72 -0.82 -15.37 -0.52
C LEU A 72 -1.00 -16.85 -0.88
N LYS A 73 0.07 -17.66 -0.83
CA LYS A 73 -0.03 -19.11 -0.95
C LYS A 73 -0.80 -19.75 0.21
N LYS A 74 -0.69 -19.23 1.43
CA LYS A 74 -1.33 -19.79 2.64
C LYS A 74 -2.84 -19.52 2.71
N ILE A 75 -3.34 -18.46 2.07
CA ILE A 75 -4.77 -18.09 2.14
C ILE A 75 -5.63 -18.78 1.06
N GLU A 76 -5.03 -19.60 0.20
CA GLU A 76 -5.69 -20.47 -0.80
C GLU A 76 -6.77 -19.77 -1.63
N PHE A 77 -6.52 -18.51 -2.01
CA PHE A 77 -7.41 -17.74 -2.86
C PHE A 77 -6.78 -17.53 -4.24
N PRO A 78 -7.52 -17.74 -5.35
CA PRO A 78 -6.97 -17.60 -6.69
C PRO A 78 -6.66 -16.11 -6.97
N MET A 79 -5.38 -15.77 -6.88
CA MET A 79 -4.86 -14.45 -7.21
C MET A 79 -3.46 -14.54 -7.79
N GLN A 80 -3.12 -13.62 -8.69
CA GLN A 80 -1.78 -13.46 -9.22
C GLN A 80 -1.01 -12.42 -8.44
N VAL A 81 0.31 -12.59 -8.37
CA VAL A 81 1.23 -11.60 -7.86
C VAL A 81 2.03 -11.06 -9.02
N LEU A 82 1.76 -9.81 -9.36
CA LEU A 82 2.51 -9.06 -10.34
C LEU A 82 3.62 -8.30 -9.62
N GLU A 83 4.84 -8.46 -10.10
CA GLU A 83 6.01 -7.79 -9.56
C GLU A 83 6.35 -6.58 -10.41
N GLY A 84 6.43 -5.40 -9.77
CA GLY A 84 6.90 -4.19 -10.41
C GLY A 84 8.42 -4.18 -10.54
N LYS A 85 8.92 -3.29 -11.40
CA LYS A 85 10.36 -3.06 -11.54
C LYS A 85 10.97 -2.54 -10.24
N TYR A 86 12.23 -2.89 -9.99
CA TYR A 86 13.01 -2.41 -8.85
C TYR A 86 14.11 -1.45 -9.31
N GLU A 87 13.75 -0.20 -9.61
CA GLU A 87 14.68 0.86 -10.01
C GLU A 87 14.74 2.01 -8.99
N VAL A 88 15.25 1.77 -7.76
CA VAL A 88 15.23 2.74 -6.64
C VAL A 88 15.75 4.13 -7.02
N GLN A 89 16.85 4.21 -7.78
CA GLN A 89 17.45 5.48 -8.17
C GLN A 89 16.47 6.34 -8.99
N LYS A 90 15.91 5.76 -10.05
CA LYS A 90 15.07 6.44 -11.04
C LYS A 90 13.63 6.62 -10.56
N ASP A 91 13.07 5.60 -9.94
CA ASP A 91 11.66 5.57 -9.55
C ASP A 91 11.39 6.18 -8.17
N PHE A 92 12.43 6.45 -7.38
CA PHE A 92 12.27 7.06 -6.07
C PHE A 92 13.26 8.21 -5.80
N LEU A 93 14.58 7.96 -5.78
CA LEU A 93 15.55 8.96 -5.31
C LEU A 93 15.56 10.24 -6.16
N GLU A 94 15.51 10.11 -7.49
CA GLU A 94 15.41 11.27 -8.40
C GLU A 94 14.11 12.06 -8.22
N LYS A 95 13.02 11.38 -7.86
CA LYS A 95 11.68 11.98 -7.70
C LYS A 95 11.52 12.74 -6.40
N ILE A 96 12.34 12.43 -5.39
CA ILE A 96 12.30 13.09 -4.07
C ILE A 96 13.44 14.09 -3.87
N LYS A 97 14.24 14.36 -4.90
CA LYS A 97 15.38 15.28 -4.81
C LYS A 97 14.97 16.64 -4.26
N GLY A 98 15.67 17.11 -3.23
CA GLY A 98 15.34 18.35 -2.50
C GLY A 98 14.36 18.16 -1.34
N LEU A 99 13.85 16.94 -1.11
CA LEU A 99 12.94 16.59 -0.02
C LEU A 99 13.53 15.53 0.91
N GLU A 100 14.85 15.34 0.87
CA GLU A 100 15.57 14.35 1.67
C GLU A 100 15.40 14.61 3.18
N GLN A 101 15.33 15.89 3.56
CA GLN A 101 15.22 16.34 4.95
C GLN A 101 13.78 16.46 5.46
N GLU A 102 12.77 16.21 4.61
CA GLU A 102 11.38 16.19 5.04
C GLU A 102 11.16 15.07 6.09
N PRO A 103 10.35 15.30 7.14
CA PRO A 103 10.05 14.25 8.10
C PRO A 103 9.23 13.13 7.45
N GLU A 104 9.24 11.92 8.04
CA GLU A 104 8.22 10.94 7.72
C GLU A 104 6.81 11.54 7.94
N THR A 105 5.87 11.23 7.04
CA THR A 105 4.54 11.86 6.90
C THR A 105 4.54 13.28 6.30
N GLY A 106 5.71 13.84 5.96
CA GLY A 106 5.87 15.11 5.26
C GLY A 106 5.75 15.03 3.72
N ALA A 107 6.23 16.07 3.03
CA ALA A 107 6.02 16.23 1.58
C ALA A 107 6.63 15.08 0.75
N ARG A 108 7.79 14.55 1.16
CA ARG A 108 8.42 13.36 0.56
C ARG A 108 7.46 12.17 0.52
N CYS A 109 6.70 11.94 1.59
CA CYS A 109 5.78 10.82 1.65
C CYS A 109 4.60 10.98 0.68
N LYS A 110 4.12 12.21 0.45
CA LYS A 110 3.06 12.47 -0.54
C LYS A 110 3.50 12.07 -1.96
N ILE A 111 4.73 12.42 -2.35
CA ILE A 111 5.33 12.00 -3.63
C ILE A 111 5.47 10.48 -3.69
N CYS A 112 5.98 9.87 -2.62
CA CYS A 112 6.10 8.41 -2.55
C CYS A 112 4.76 7.68 -2.76
N TYR A 113 3.66 8.20 -2.20
CA TYR A 113 2.33 7.61 -2.42
C TYR A 113 1.91 7.76 -3.88
N ALA A 114 2.08 8.95 -4.46
CA ALA A 114 1.73 9.22 -5.85
C ALA A 114 2.45 8.30 -6.83
N LEU A 115 3.77 8.16 -6.71
CA LEU A 115 4.59 7.29 -7.58
C LEU A 115 4.11 5.85 -7.60
N ARG A 116 3.75 5.33 -6.42
CA ARG A 116 3.33 3.94 -6.24
C ARG A 116 1.93 3.69 -6.77
N MET A 117 1.02 4.63 -6.52
CA MET A 117 -0.36 4.54 -6.98
C MET A 117 -0.46 4.79 -8.48
N GLU A 118 0.37 5.68 -9.03
CA GLU A 118 0.40 5.99 -10.46
C GLU A 118 0.81 4.78 -11.28
N GLU A 119 1.85 4.07 -10.86
CA GLU A 119 2.27 2.84 -11.54
C GLU A 119 1.19 1.74 -11.46
N ALA A 120 0.50 1.65 -10.31
CA ALA A 120 -0.62 0.71 -10.16
C ALA A 120 -1.80 1.07 -11.07
N ALA A 121 -2.17 2.36 -11.16
CA ALA A 121 -3.23 2.82 -12.05
C ALA A 121 -2.89 2.56 -13.52
N ARG A 122 -1.65 2.87 -13.93
CA ARG A 122 -1.13 2.61 -15.28
C ARG A 122 -1.21 1.12 -15.63
N LYS A 123 -0.65 0.26 -14.76
CA LYS A 123 -0.63 -1.19 -14.95
C LYS A 123 -2.04 -1.77 -15.01
N ALA A 124 -2.92 -1.34 -14.11
CA ALA A 124 -4.30 -1.78 -14.07
C ALA A 124 -5.07 -1.42 -15.35
N LYS A 125 -4.84 -0.22 -15.90
CA LYS A 125 -5.43 0.21 -17.16
C LYS A 125 -4.91 -0.61 -18.35
N GLU A 126 -3.60 -0.84 -18.40
CA GLU A 126 -2.95 -1.60 -19.48
C GLU A 126 -3.40 -3.06 -19.54
N GLU A 127 -3.66 -3.68 -18.39
CA GLU A 127 -4.06 -5.08 -18.29
C GLU A 127 -5.58 -5.29 -18.23
N GLY A 128 -6.36 -4.21 -18.33
CA GLY A 128 -7.82 -4.27 -18.44
C GLY A 128 -8.54 -4.60 -17.13
N TYR A 129 -8.01 -4.17 -15.98
CA TYR A 129 -8.72 -4.22 -14.71
C TYR A 129 -9.82 -3.15 -14.65
N ASP A 130 -10.89 -3.43 -13.90
CA ASP A 130 -12.00 -2.50 -13.70
C ASP A 130 -11.67 -1.43 -12.65
N TYR A 131 -10.92 -1.84 -11.61
CA TYR A 131 -10.51 -0.99 -10.51
C TYR A 131 -9.02 -1.11 -10.21
N PHE A 132 -8.47 -0.05 -9.61
CA PHE A 132 -7.21 -0.12 -8.85
C PHE A 132 -7.40 0.45 -7.45
N THR A 133 -6.57 0.02 -6.50
CA THR A 133 -6.46 0.64 -5.18
C THR A 133 -5.12 0.34 -4.53
N THR A 134 -4.93 0.75 -3.28
CA THR A 134 -3.68 0.61 -2.55
C THR A 134 -3.90 0.22 -1.09
N VAL A 135 -3.06 -0.67 -0.58
CA VAL A 135 -3.05 -1.04 0.85
C VAL A 135 -2.53 0.08 1.75
N LEU A 136 -1.95 1.16 1.21
CA LEU A 136 -1.26 2.19 2.00
C LEU A 136 -2.12 2.77 3.14
N SER A 137 -3.44 2.87 2.97
CA SER A 137 -4.33 3.45 4.00
C SER A 137 -4.61 2.53 5.20
N ILE A 138 -4.10 1.29 5.20
CA ILE A 138 -4.14 0.38 6.36
C ILE A 138 -3.24 0.85 7.50
N SER A 139 -2.18 1.58 7.19
CA SER A 139 -1.20 2.01 8.19
C SER A 139 -1.72 3.24 8.93
N PRO A 140 -1.64 3.28 10.28
CA PRO A 140 -2.02 4.45 11.06
C PRO A 140 -1.13 5.66 10.78
N MET A 141 0.07 5.44 10.26
CA MET A 141 1.05 6.49 9.94
C MET A 141 0.80 7.15 8.58
N LYS A 142 -0.10 6.61 7.74
CA LYS A 142 -0.31 7.09 6.38
C LYS A 142 -1.56 7.96 6.30
N ASN A 143 -1.44 9.09 5.58
CA ASN A 143 -2.53 10.03 5.43
C ASN A 143 -3.55 9.51 4.40
N ALA A 144 -4.68 9.01 4.88
CA ALA A 144 -5.74 8.48 4.02
C ALA A 144 -6.37 9.54 3.11
N ALA A 145 -6.44 10.82 3.52
CA ALA A 145 -6.97 11.87 2.66
C ALA A 145 -6.09 12.05 1.42
N TRP A 146 -4.77 12.20 1.62
CA TRP A 146 -3.84 12.28 0.49
C TRP A 146 -3.87 11.05 -0.41
N ILE A 147 -3.99 9.85 0.17
CA ILE A 147 -4.09 8.62 -0.62
C ILE A 147 -5.33 8.64 -1.51
N ASN A 148 -6.50 9.02 -0.97
CA ASN A 148 -7.72 9.03 -1.76
C ASN A 148 -7.74 10.18 -2.79
N GLU A 149 -7.27 11.39 -2.43
CA GLU A 149 -7.09 12.51 -3.37
C GLU A 149 -6.19 12.14 -4.55
N ILE A 150 -5.08 11.43 -4.29
CA ILE A 150 -4.17 10.93 -5.32
C ILE A 150 -4.89 9.90 -6.20
N GLY A 151 -5.63 8.97 -5.59
CA GLY A 151 -6.40 7.95 -6.32
C GLY A 151 -7.44 8.56 -7.26
N GLU A 152 -8.21 9.53 -6.79
CA GLU A 152 -9.18 10.28 -7.58
C GLU A 152 -8.51 11.01 -8.75
N SER A 153 -7.38 11.67 -8.51
CA SER A 153 -6.62 12.33 -9.58
C SER A 153 -6.12 11.34 -10.63
N LEU A 154 -5.71 10.14 -10.22
CA LEU A 154 -5.23 9.09 -11.12
C LEU A 154 -6.36 8.41 -11.88
N GLU A 155 -7.53 8.25 -11.27
CA GLU A 155 -8.75 7.77 -11.94
C GLU A 155 -9.07 8.64 -13.15
N GLN A 156 -9.07 9.97 -12.97
CA GLN A 156 -9.32 10.92 -14.06
C GLN A 156 -8.21 10.87 -15.12
N LYS A 157 -6.95 10.76 -14.69
CA LYS A 157 -5.78 10.76 -15.60
C LYS A 157 -5.72 9.52 -16.48
N TYR A 158 -6.00 8.33 -15.95
CA TYR A 158 -5.83 7.05 -16.65
C TYR A 158 -7.15 6.44 -17.14
N GLY A 159 -8.31 7.00 -16.74
CA GLY A 159 -9.62 6.47 -17.10
C GLY A 159 -9.83 5.05 -16.57
N ILE A 160 -9.48 4.83 -15.30
CA ILE A 160 -9.68 3.59 -14.56
C ILE A 160 -10.23 3.90 -13.17
N SER A 161 -11.26 3.18 -12.72
CA SER A 161 -11.93 3.46 -11.46
C SER A 161 -11.01 3.25 -10.26
N PHE A 162 -10.99 4.21 -9.34
CA PHE A 162 -10.28 4.08 -8.07
C PHE A 162 -11.25 3.59 -6.99
N LEU A 163 -10.92 2.45 -6.38
CA LEU A 163 -11.63 2.01 -5.17
C LEU A 163 -11.07 2.79 -3.98
N HIS A 164 -11.91 3.64 -3.39
CA HIS A 164 -11.55 4.42 -2.21
C HIS A 164 -11.26 3.50 -1.03
N GLY A 165 -10.54 4.00 -0.03
CA GLY A 165 -10.28 3.20 1.16
C GLY A 165 -9.64 3.97 2.30
N ASP A 166 -10.24 3.84 3.48
CA ASP A 166 -9.56 4.07 4.76
C ASP A 166 -9.43 2.74 5.50
N PHE A 167 -8.50 1.90 5.02
CA PHE A 167 -8.42 0.51 5.44
C PHE A 167 -8.07 0.33 6.91
N LYS A 168 -7.56 1.34 7.62
CA LYS A 168 -7.36 1.25 9.09
C LYS A 168 -8.63 1.29 9.93
N LYS A 169 -9.75 1.79 9.38
CA LYS A 169 -11.04 1.84 10.11
C LYS A 169 -11.62 0.44 10.36
N LYS A 170 -12.67 0.38 11.19
CA LYS A 170 -13.38 -0.87 11.56
C LYS A 170 -12.44 -1.99 12.03
N ASN A 171 -11.44 -1.63 12.84
CA ASN A 171 -10.44 -2.54 13.41
C ASN A 171 -9.61 -3.34 12.40
N ARG A 172 -9.65 -3.02 11.10
CA ARG A 172 -8.88 -3.75 10.09
C ARG A 172 -7.37 -3.59 10.27
N TYR A 173 -6.88 -2.46 10.82
CA TYR A 173 -5.47 -2.37 11.22
C TYR A 173 -5.12 -3.37 12.33
N LEU A 174 -5.96 -3.47 13.37
CA LEU A 174 -5.77 -4.46 14.44
C LEU A 174 -5.83 -5.89 13.87
N ARG A 175 -6.77 -6.16 12.96
CA ARG A 175 -6.86 -7.44 12.26
C ARG A 175 -5.59 -7.74 11.47
N SER A 176 -4.96 -6.74 10.84
CA SER A 176 -3.66 -6.93 10.16
C SER A 176 -2.55 -7.40 11.11
N ILE A 177 -2.57 -6.95 12.37
CA ILE A 177 -1.60 -7.36 13.39
C ILE A 177 -1.87 -8.81 13.81
N GLN A 178 -3.15 -9.16 14.01
CA GLN A 178 -3.56 -10.52 14.35
C GLN A 178 -3.17 -11.50 13.25
N LEU A 179 -3.50 -11.19 11.99
CA LEU A 179 -3.12 -11.99 10.82
C LEU A 179 -1.60 -12.11 10.69
N SER A 180 -0.84 -11.03 10.94
CA SER A 180 0.62 -11.12 10.92
C SER A 180 1.14 -12.14 11.94
N ARG A 181 0.55 -12.23 13.14
CA ARG A 181 0.93 -13.21 14.16
C ARG A 181 0.48 -14.62 13.79
N GLU A 182 -0.77 -14.75 13.32
CA GLU A 182 -1.38 -16.02 12.92
C GLU A 182 -0.59 -16.71 11.79
N TYR A 183 -0.17 -15.95 10.80
CA TYR A 183 0.59 -16.47 9.65
C TYR A 183 2.11 -16.42 9.83
N GLY A 184 2.60 -15.91 10.95
CA GLY A 184 4.03 -15.79 11.26
C GLY A 184 4.79 -14.82 10.36
N MET A 185 4.15 -13.71 9.96
CA MET A 185 4.71 -12.80 8.96
C MET A 185 5.84 -11.92 9.50
N TYR A 186 6.85 -11.68 8.68
CA TYR A 186 7.79 -10.60 8.90
C TYR A 186 7.07 -9.24 8.89
N ARG A 187 7.09 -8.53 10.04
CA ARG A 187 6.49 -7.21 10.22
C ARG A 187 7.57 -6.14 10.40
N GLN A 188 7.56 -5.16 9.51
CA GLN A 188 8.63 -4.18 9.39
C GLN A 188 8.50 -3.06 10.42
N GLU A 189 9.63 -2.54 10.87
CA GLU A 189 9.68 -1.46 11.87
C GLU A 189 9.75 -0.06 11.25
N TYR A 190 9.86 0.04 9.93
CA TYR A 190 9.98 1.28 9.16
C TYR A 190 9.37 1.12 7.76
N CYS A 191 9.12 2.23 7.05
CA CYS A 191 8.36 2.17 5.80
C CYS A 191 9.11 1.58 4.59
N GLY A 192 10.42 1.38 4.70
CA GLY A 192 11.29 0.82 3.66
C GLY A 192 12.29 1.83 3.08
N CYS A 193 12.02 3.14 3.16
CA CYS A 193 12.96 4.14 2.65
C CYS A 193 14.09 4.42 3.63
N ILE A 194 15.29 4.69 3.09
CA ILE A 194 16.48 5.03 3.86
C ILE A 194 16.24 6.17 4.85
N PHE A 195 15.44 7.18 4.46
CA PHE A 195 15.14 8.32 5.32
C PHE A 195 14.32 7.94 6.56
N SER A 196 13.33 7.04 6.41
CA SER A 196 12.54 6.53 7.55
C SER A 196 13.39 5.63 8.46
N LYS A 197 14.32 4.85 7.88
CA LYS A 197 15.29 4.05 8.64
C LYS A 197 16.20 4.95 9.49
N LEU A 198 16.85 5.94 8.88
CA LEU A 198 17.73 6.88 9.58
C LEU A 198 17.00 7.69 10.66
N GLU A 199 15.77 8.13 10.39
CA GLU A 199 14.96 8.85 11.38
C GLU A 199 14.66 7.96 12.61
N ARG A 200 14.34 6.69 12.39
CA ARG A 200 14.10 5.71 13.45
C ARG A 200 15.36 5.44 14.28
N GLU A 201 16.49 5.20 13.62
CA GLU A 201 17.77 4.97 14.30
C GLU A 201 18.19 6.16 15.16
N ARG A 202 17.98 7.40 14.66
CA ARG A 202 18.23 8.61 15.43
C ARG A 202 17.36 8.66 16.69
N LYS A 203 16.05 8.44 16.56
CA LYS A 203 15.11 8.42 17.69
C LYS A 203 15.45 7.33 18.72
N GLN A 204 15.94 6.18 18.28
CA GLN A 204 16.37 5.11 19.17
C GLN A 204 17.61 5.51 19.99
N LYS A 205 18.64 6.05 19.33
CA LYS A 205 19.84 6.55 20.02
C LYS A 205 19.54 7.69 20.99
N GLU A 206 18.59 8.56 20.66
CA GLU A 206 18.12 9.62 21.57
C GLU A 206 17.43 9.05 22.82
N ARG A 207 16.63 7.97 22.68
CA ARG A 207 16.01 7.29 23.82
C ARG A 207 17.02 6.61 24.72
N GLU A 208 17.99 5.91 24.14
CA GLU A 208 19.06 5.21 24.88
C GLU A 208 19.98 6.16 25.65
N LYS A 209 20.13 7.42 25.18
CA LYS A 209 20.90 8.46 25.89
C LYS A 209 20.12 9.13 27.02
N ASN A 210 18.80 9.09 26.96
CA ASN A 210 17.90 9.82 27.87
C ASN A 210 17.20 8.90 28.89
N GLY A 211 17.42 7.59 28.84
CA GLY A 211 16.90 6.59 29.76
C GLY A 211 18.02 5.92 30.53
#